data_AF-A0A1L5BLM1-F1
#
_entry.id   AF-A0A1L5BLM1-F1
#
_cell.length_a   1.000
_cell.length_b   1.000
_cell.length_c   1.000
_cell.angle_alpha   90.00
_cell.angle_beta   90.00
_cell.angle_gamma   90.00
#
_symmetry.space_group_name_H-M   'P 1'
#
loop_
_entity.id
_entity.type
_entity.pdbx_description
1 polymer ?
#
loop_
_entity_poly.entity_id
_entity_poly.type
_entity_poly.pdbx_seq_one_letter_code
_entity_poly.pdbx_strand_id
1 'polypeptide(L)' 'MPRYFLDPPDGHAYGFPKPFEGDIDALDFDSWLRENGYPDELIQMFPNGRGCRILTRPDADNADS' A
#
# COMPACT_ATOMS: atom_id res chain seq x y z
N MET A 1 -4.95 10.50 9.95
CA MET A 1 -4.08 10.73 8.79
C MET A 1 -3.37 9.41 8.57
N PRO A 2 -3.37 8.89 7.33
CA PRO A 2 -2.83 7.57 7.07
C PRO A 2 -1.33 7.54 7.28
N ARG A 3 -0.90 6.55 8.06
CA ARG A 3 0.51 6.31 8.40
C ARG A 3 1.29 5.80 7.20
N TYR A 4 0.63 4.98 6.38
CA TYR A 4 1.22 4.37 5.20
C TYR A 4 0.39 4.69 3.96
N PHE A 5 1.05 4.69 2.82
CA PHE A 5 0.43 4.57 1.52
C PHE A 5 1.02 3.36 0.82
N LEU A 6 0.17 2.51 0.28
CA LEU A 6 0.57 1.29 -0.42
C LEU A 6 0.45 1.52 -1.92
N ASP A 7 1.53 1.21 -2.64
CA ASP A 7 1.65 1.39 -4.09
C ASP A 7 2.10 0.07 -4.74
N PRO A 8 1.18 -0.76 -5.26
CA PRO A 8 1.54 -1.99 -5.97
C PRO A 8 2.20 -1.67 -7.32
N PRO A 9 2.85 -2.65 -7.97
CA PRO A 9 3.32 -2.52 -9.35
C PRO A 9 2.21 -2.00 -10.26
N ASP A 10 2.51 -1.08 -11.18
CA ASP A 10 1.52 -0.46 -12.06
C ASP A 10 0.31 0.18 -11.36
N GLY A 11 0.40 0.45 -10.05
CA GLY A 11 -0.71 0.90 -9.21
C GLY A 11 -1.36 2.20 -9.67
N HIS A 12 -0.61 3.11 -10.29
CA HIS A 12 -1.13 4.36 -10.85
C HIS A 12 -2.28 4.14 -11.85
N ALA A 13 -2.27 3.05 -12.62
CA ALA A 13 -3.34 2.71 -13.57
C ALA A 13 -4.65 2.32 -12.85
N TYR A 14 -4.57 1.96 -11.58
CA TYR A 14 -5.67 1.49 -10.74
C TYR A 14 -5.95 2.43 -9.54
N GLY A 15 -5.39 3.64 -9.56
CA GLY A 15 -5.64 4.67 -8.56
C GLY A 15 -4.84 4.54 -7.26
N PHE A 16 -3.67 3.91 -7.31
CA PHE A 16 -2.69 3.90 -6.22
C PHE A 16 -1.60 4.98 -6.43
N PRO A 17 -0.83 5.38 -5.39
CA PRO A 17 -0.85 4.90 -4.00
C PRO A 17 -2.18 5.16 -3.27
N LYS A 18 -2.59 4.22 -2.40
CA LYS A 18 -3.77 4.37 -1.54
C LYS A 18 -3.41 4.36 -0.05
N PRO A 19 -4.15 5.13 0.77
CA PRO A 19 -3.86 5.25 2.19
C PRO A 19 -4.18 3.95 2.94
N PHE A 20 -3.32 3.60 3.89
CA PHE A 20 -3.51 2.47 4.81
C PHE A 20 -3.24 2.94 6.24
N GLU A 21 -4.20 2.68 7.14
CA GLU A 21 -4.16 3.10 8.55
C GLU A 21 -4.01 1.91 9.52
N GLY A 22 -3.79 0.70 9.01
CA GLY A 22 -3.66 -0.52 9.83
C GLY A 22 -2.24 -0.85 10.24
N ASP A 23 -2.09 -2.00 10.92
CA ASP A 23 -0.80 -2.59 11.22
C ASP A 23 -0.22 -3.24 9.95
N ILE A 24 0.95 -2.76 9.53
CA ILE A 24 1.62 -3.24 8.31
C ILE A 24 2.17 -4.66 8.48
N ASP A 25 2.52 -5.05 9.72
CA ASP A 25 3.08 -6.37 10.02
C ASP A 25 2.00 -7.46 10.03
N ALA A 26 0.74 -7.07 10.23
CA ALA A 26 -0.43 -7.94 10.20
C ALA A 26 -1.24 -7.84 8.88
N LEU A 27 -0.75 -7.09 7.89
CA LEU A 27 -1.47 -6.85 6.64
C LEU A 27 -1.46 -8.08 5.72
N ASP A 28 -2.65 -8.57 5.37
CA ASP A 28 -2.85 -9.41 4.18
C ASP A 28 -2.89 -8.52 2.93
N PHE A 29 -1.74 -8.40 2.28
CA PHE A 29 -1.58 -7.54 1.10
C PHE A 29 -2.51 -7.94 -0.04
N ASP A 30 -2.70 -9.22 -0.32
CA ASP A 30 -3.43 -9.67 -1.50
C ASP A 30 -4.93 -9.38 -1.34
N SER A 31 -5.47 -9.65 -0.15
CA SER A 31 -6.85 -9.29 0.18
C SER A 31 -7.07 -7.78 0.11
N TRP A 32 -6.17 -6.99 0.72
CA TRP A 32 -6.29 -5.54 0.72
C TRP A 32 -6.18 -4.93 -0.68
N LEU A 33 -5.25 -5.42 -1.50
CA LEU A 33 -5.07 -4.97 -2.89
C LEU A 33 -6.33 -5.25 -3.73
N ARG A 34 -6.90 -6.46 -3.61
CA ARG A 34 -8.14 -6.83 -4.29
C ARG A 34 -9.31 -5.94 -3.88
N GLU A 35 -9.52 -5.74 -2.58
CA GLU A 35 -10.57 -4.88 -2.03
C GLU A 35 -10.45 -3.43 -2.51
N ASN A 36 -9.22 -2.98 -2.78
CA ASN A 36 -8.93 -1.63 -3.26
C ASN A 36 -8.89 -1.49 -4.79
N GLY A 37 -9.21 -2.55 -5.53
CA GLY A 37 -9.37 -2.53 -6.98
C GLY A 37 -8.13 -2.87 -7.79
N TYR A 38 -7.10 -3.47 -7.18
CA TYR A 38 -5.96 -3.98 -7.92
C TYR A 38 -6.30 -5.34 -8.57
N PRO A 39 -5.99 -5.57 -9.86
CA PRO A 39 -6.42 -6.78 -10.57
C PRO A 39 -5.86 -8.09 -10.00
N ASP A 40 -6.72 -9.12 -9.94
CA ASP A 40 -6.34 -10.46 -9.50
C ASP A 40 -5.20 -11.09 -10.32
N GLU A 41 -5.14 -10.81 -11.63
CA GLU A 41 -4.06 -11.29 -12.51
C GLU A 41 -2.70 -10.74 -12.07
N LEU A 42 -2.65 -9.47 -11.67
CA LEU A 42 -1.42 -8.85 -11.18
C LEU A 42 -1.07 -9.32 -9.76
N ILE A 43 -2.06 -9.57 -8.91
CA ILE A 43 -1.84 -10.16 -7.58
C ILE A 43 -1.20 -11.56 -7.72
N GLN A 44 -1.64 -12.37 -8.68
CA GLN A 44 -1.05 -13.69 -8.93
C GLN A 44 0.41 -13.61 -9.41
N MET A 45 0.77 -12.56 -10.17
CA MET A 45 2.16 -12.30 -10.57
C MET A 45 3.03 -11.82 -9.40
N PHE A 46 2.42 -11.12 -8.44
CA PHE A 46 3.07 -10.46 -7.31
C PHE A 46 2.44 -10.86 -5.96
N PRO A 47 2.44 -12.16 -5.60
CA PRO A 47 1.72 -12.65 -4.43
C PRO A 47 2.31 -12.13 -3.13
N ASN A 48 1.46 -12.00 -2.12
CA ASN A 48 1.76 -11.41 -0.81
C ASN A 48 2.33 -9.99 -0.92
N GLY A 49 1.78 -9.18 -1.83
CA GLY A 49 2.21 -7.79 -2.02
C GLY A 49 3.66 -7.63 -2.50
N ARG A 50 4.23 -8.63 -3.16
CA ARG A 50 5.62 -8.57 -3.63
C ARG A 50 5.83 -7.38 -4.57
N GLY A 51 6.76 -6.49 -4.21
CA GLY A 51 7.03 -5.29 -5.00
C GLY A 51 6.06 -4.13 -4.76
N CYS A 52 5.09 -4.29 -3.86
CA CYS A 52 4.32 -3.18 -3.32
C CYS A 52 5.24 -2.26 -2.51
N ARG A 53 5.24 -0.97 -2.83
CA ARG A 53 5.99 0.04 -2.08
C ARG A 53 5.16 0.51 -0.90
N ILE A 54 5.79 0.56 0.26
CA ILE A 54 5.20 1.12 1.48
C ILE A 54 5.80 2.51 1.64
N LEU A 55 5.00 3.53 1.35
CA LEU A 55 5.40 4.93 1.49
C LEU A 55 4.95 5.41 2.86
N THR A 56 5.89 5.82 3.70
CA THR A 56 5.58 6.55 4.93
C THR A 56 5.48 8.02 4.60
N ARG A 57 4.50 8.72 5.19
CA ARG A 57 4.65 10.17 5.29
C ARG A 57 5.82 10.43 6.24
N PRO A 58 6.71 11.39 5.94
CA PRO A 58 7.58 11.91 6.99
C PRO A 58 6.65 12.42 8.09
N ASP A 59 6.85 11.88 9.30
CA ASP A 59 6.08 12.31 10.46
C ASP A 59 6.11 13.83 10.51
N ALA A 60 4.94 14.45 10.66
CA ALA A 60 4.84 15.88 10.95
C ALA A 60 5.42 16.23 12.34
N ASP A 61 6.08 15.29 13.00
CA ASP A 61 6.64 15.40 14.35
C ASP A 61 8.15 15.74 14.36
N ASN A 62 8.76 16.05 13.21
CA ASN A 62 10.12 16.64 13.17
C ASN A 62 10.11 18.05 12.54
N ALA A 63 9.15 18.88 12.97
CA ALA A 63 9.15 20.31 12.73
C ALA A 63 9.21 21.11 14.06
N ASP A 64 9.88 20.60 15.09
CA ASP A 64 10.47 21.43 16.15
C ASP A 64 11.39 20.58 17.04
N SER A 65 12.71 20.74 16.91
CA SER A 65 13.74 20.62 17.97
C SER A 65 15.12 20.96 17.40
#